data_AF-A0A8T4DWI4-F1
#
_entry.id   AF-A0A8T4DWI4-F1
#
_cell.length_a   1.000
_cell.length_b   1.000
_cell.length_c   1.000
_cell.angle_alpha   90.00
_cell.angle_beta   90.00
_cell.angle_gamma   90.00
#
_symmetry.space_group_name_H-M   'P 1'
#
loop_
_entity.id
_entity.type
_entity.pdbx_description
1 polymer ?
#
loop_
_entity_poly.entity_id
_entity_poly.type
_entity_poly.pdbx_seq_one_letter_code
_entity_poly.pdbx_strand_id
1 'polypeptide(L)'
;MKNEVLEALKKPDSYDEPVSRIDMLQTHISWVFLTGKYVYKMKKPVDFGFLDFSTLEKRKMFCNKELEINRLFSPELYIGVLPVNRFNHGLKINGPGETVEVVIKMKQLPQDRLMDVLLERGQIGSEVIDQIIGILERFYSKTSAFRDPWSQGGIDTVKFNWNENFKQTSKYIGMLLERSEFDEIKSRVERFMREKRDIIQKRQRDGFVKWCHGDLHSGNIFVVDGKIFIFDAIEFNERFAISDIANDIAFLAMDLDFRGKKNLSAYFVNKYIERSGDTDLASLLGFYMCYRAYVRGKVTGFRMDDQNVSKEEKENARRIAKRYFEYAYQYSKEF
;
A
#
# COMPACT_ATOMS: atom_id res chain seq x y z
N MET A 1 7.64 22.07 18.93
CA MET A 1 7.29 20.68 19.31
C MET A 1 7.44 19.67 18.16
N LYS A 2 6.72 19.76 17.03
CA LYS A 2 6.76 18.70 15.99
C LYS A 2 8.13 18.53 15.30
N ASN A 3 8.79 19.63 14.93
CA ASN A 3 10.17 19.59 14.42
C ASN A 3 11.18 19.14 15.48
N GLU A 4 10.89 19.33 16.76
CA GLU A 4 11.79 18.95 17.86
C GLU A 4 11.86 17.43 18.03
N VAL A 5 10.72 16.73 17.94
CA VAL A 5 10.68 15.26 17.99
C VAL A 5 11.41 14.66 16.80
N LEU A 6 11.17 15.18 15.60
CA LEU A 6 11.87 14.74 14.39
C LEU A 6 13.39 14.88 14.52
N GLU A 7 13.88 16.04 14.98
CA GLU A 7 15.32 16.26 15.16
C GLU A 7 15.91 15.44 16.32
N ALA A 8 15.14 15.17 17.37
CA ALA A 8 15.58 14.30 18.45
C ALA A 8 15.76 12.84 17.98
N LEU A 9 14.80 12.31 17.22
CA LEU A 9 14.89 10.96 16.67
C LEU A 9 15.99 10.77 15.62
N LYS A 10 16.67 11.84 15.17
CA LYS A 10 17.91 11.71 14.39
C LYS A 10 19.15 11.47 15.25
N LYS A 11 19.03 11.46 16.58
CA LYS A 11 20.13 11.32 17.53
C LYS A 11 20.09 9.95 18.23
N PRO A 12 21.22 9.24 18.36
CA PRO A 12 21.29 7.95 19.06
C PRO A 12 20.74 7.96 20.48
N ASP A 13 20.94 9.05 21.23
CA ASP A 13 20.56 9.15 22.66
C ASP A 13 19.04 9.10 22.91
N SER A 14 18.23 9.27 21.86
CA SER A 14 16.77 9.17 21.92
C SER A 14 16.25 7.73 21.92
N TYR A 15 17.10 6.74 21.64
CA TYR A 15 16.72 5.33 21.54
C TYR A 15 17.07 4.54 22.81
N ASP A 16 16.23 3.58 23.17
CA ASP A 16 16.47 2.69 24.33
C ASP A 16 17.65 1.73 24.13
N GLU A 17 18.00 1.47 22.87
CA GLU A 17 19.05 0.54 22.48
C GLU A 17 20.20 1.28 21.83
N PRO A 18 21.44 0.75 21.88
CA PRO A 18 22.57 1.34 21.19
C PRO A 18 22.31 1.44 19.67
N VAL A 19 22.44 2.66 19.14
CA VAL A 19 22.30 2.95 17.70
C VAL A 19 23.56 3.64 17.20
N SER A 20 24.24 3.05 16.21
CA SER A 20 25.46 3.61 15.63
C SER A 20 25.21 4.43 14.36
N ARG A 21 24.10 4.17 13.66
CA ARG A 21 23.71 4.87 12.44
C ARG A 21 22.19 5.01 12.38
N ILE A 22 21.73 6.19 11.99
CA ILE A 22 20.31 6.49 11.77
C ILE A 22 20.17 6.99 10.33
N ASP A 23 19.52 6.21 9.48
CA ASP A 23 19.05 6.68 8.18
C ASP A 23 17.56 7.02 8.29
N MET A 24 17.16 8.19 7.82
CA MET A 24 15.77 8.63 7.84
C MET A 24 15.17 8.56 6.44
N LEU A 25 14.13 7.75 6.28
CA LEU A 25 13.28 7.74 5.10
C LEU A 25 12.02 8.54 5.36
N GLN A 26 11.45 9.10 4.29
CA GLN A 26 10.22 9.88 4.37
C GLN A 26 9.20 9.36 3.36
N THR A 27 7.99 9.09 3.84
CA THR A 27 6.82 8.82 3.00
C THR A 27 5.89 10.04 2.96
N HIS A 28 4.75 9.95 2.26
CA HIS A 28 3.75 11.02 2.28
C HIS A 28 3.17 11.28 3.69
N ILE A 29 3.07 10.24 4.53
CA ILE A 29 2.34 10.29 5.79
C ILE A 29 3.18 9.87 7.01
N SER A 30 4.46 9.53 6.84
CA SER A 30 5.32 9.07 7.94
C SER A 30 6.79 9.45 7.72
N TRP A 31 7.52 9.52 8.84
CA TRP A 31 8.98 9.48 8.91
C TRP A 31 9.39 8.11 9.45
N VAL A 32 10.42 7.51 8.86
CA VAL A 32 10.88 6.15 9.16
C VAL A 32 12.35 6.22 9.49
N PHE A 33 12.72 5.83 10.71
CA PHE A 33 14.10 5.86 11.20
C PHE A 33 14.66 4.43 11.23
N LEU A 34 15.65 4.17 10.38
CA LEU A 34 16.39 2.91 10.30
C LEU A 34 17.59 2.99 11.24
N THR A 35 17.62 2.15 12.27
CA THR A 35 18.64 2.17 13.35
C THR A 35 19.61 0.99 13.30
N GLY A 36 19.60 0.24 12.21
CA GLY A 36 20.39 -0.99 12.03
C GLY A 36 19.62 -2.23 12.49
N LYS A 37 19.20 -2.28 13.76
CA LYS A 37 18.46 -3.41 14.33
C LYS A 37 16.94 -3.24 14.25
N TYR A 38 16.45 -2.02 14.45
CA TYR A 38 15.02 -1.72 14.46
C TYR A 38 14.67 -0.54 13.56
N VAL A 39 13.40 -0.51 13.17
CA VAL A 39 12.79 0.62 12.50
C VAL A 39 11.80 1.27 13.45
N TYR A 40 11.81 2.59 13.47
CA TYR A 40 10.83 3.39 14.19
C TYR A 40 10.05 4.23 13.19
N LYS A 41 8.75 3.98 13.06
CA LYS A 41 7.87 4.72 12.15
C LYS A 41 7.04 5.73 12.96
N MET A 42 7.20 7.00 12.63
CA MET A 42 6.47 8.12 13.23
C MET A 42 5.50 8.70 12.19
N LYS A 43 4.21 8.76 12.53
CA LYS A 43 3.19 9.33 11.63
C LYS A 43 3.34 10.85 11.57
N LYS A 44 3.26 11.43 10.37
CA LYS A 44 3.30 12.88 10.17
C LYS A 44 1.99 13.51 10.67
N PRO A 45 2.03 14.71 11.26
CA PRO A 45 0.84 15.34 11.80
C PRO A 45 0.08 16.12 10.72
N VAL A 46 -0.50 15.38 9.78
CA VAL A 46 -1.17 15.88 8.58
C VAL A 46 -2.65 15.49 8.57
N ASP A 47 -3.45 16.25 7.83
CA ASP A 47 -4.83 15.91 7.48
C ASP A 47 -4.99 16.13 5.97
N PHE A 48 -5.36 15.07 5.27
CA PHE A 48 -5.58 15.09 3.82
C PHE A 48 -7.05 14.84 3.45
N GLY A 49 -7.97 14.88 4.42
CA GLY A 49 -9.40 14.61 4.27
C GLY A 49 -9.74 13.12 4.14
N PHE A 50 -8.86 12.31 3.54
CA PHE A 50 -8.97 10.85 3.52
C PHE A 50 -8.22 10.17 4.69
N LEU A 51 -7.53 10.96 5.50
CA LEU A 51 -6.64 10.55 6.57
C LEU A 51 -6.45 11.76 7.50
N ASP A 52 -6.53 11.53 8.82
CA ASP A 52 -6.27 12.56 9.82
C ASP A 52 -5.36 12.06 10.95
N PHE A 53 -4.13 12.60 10.98
CA PHE A 53 -3.10 12.39 12.00
C PHE A 53 -2.79 13.70 12.77
N SER A 54 -3.69 14.68 12.74
CA SER A 54 -3.47 16.03 13.28
C SER A 54 -3.11 16.07 14.77
N THR A 55 -3.74 15.20 15.57
CA THR A 55 -3.53 15.11 17.03
C THR A 55 -2.74 13.85 17.44
N LEU A 56 -2.14 13.89 18.64
CA LEU A 56 -1.38 12.77 19.18
C LEU A 56 -2.26 11.53 19.39
N GLU A 57 -3.49 11.73 19.87
CA GLU A 57 -4.47 10.67 20.10
C GLU A 57 -4.80 9.94 18.81
N LYS A 58 -5.01 10.68 17.71
CA LYS A 58 -5.26 10.11 16.38
C LYS A 58 -4.05 9.32 15.90
N ARG A 59 -2.83 9.85 16.02
CA ARG A 59 -1.61 9.12 15.67
C ARG A 59 -1.45 7.84 16.48
N LYS A 60 -1.70 7.88 17.79
CA LYS A 60 -1.70 6.70 18.67
C LYS A 60 -2.72 5.66 18.25
N MET A 61 -3.95 6.06 17.95
CA MET A 61 -4.99 5.15 17.45
C MET A 61 -4.53 4.46 16.17
N PHE A 62 -4.06 5.20 15.16
CA PHE A 62 -3.65 4.60 13.89
C PHE A 62 -2.33 3.82 13.99
N CYS A 63 -1.41 4.16 14.89
CA CYS A 63 -0.25 3.31 15.16
C CYS A 63 -0.67 1.94 15.73
N ASN A 64 -1.69 1.90 16.59
CA ASN A 64 -2.23 0.64 17.11
C ASN A 64 -2.98 -0.14 16.02
N LYS A 65 -3.77 0.52 15.17
CA LYS A 65 -4.42 -0.13 14.02
C LYS A 65 -3.40 -0.73 13.04
N GLU A 66 -2.34 0.00 12.72
CA GLU A 66 -1.26 -0.49 11.86
C GLU A 66 -0.62 -1.75 12.47
N LEU A 67 -0.31 -1.71 13.77
CA LEU A 67 0.25 -2.84 14.51
C LEU A 67 -0.69 -4.05 14.49
N GLU A 68 -1.98 -3.85 14.74
CA GLU A 68 -3.00 -4.90 14.75
C GLU A 68 -3.12 -5.59 13.40
N ILE A 69 -3.34 -4.81 12.33
CA ILE A 69 -3.56 -5.32 10.98
C ILE A 69 -2.30 -6.02 10.45
N ASN A 70 -1.15 -5.36 10.55
CA ASN A 70 0.06 -5.88 9.92
C ASN A 70 0.68 -7.07 10.67
N ARG A 71 0.35 -7.29 11.94
CA ARG A 71 0.69 -8.54 12.65
C ARG A 71 -0.01 -9.76 12.09
N LEU A 72 -1.14 -9.60 11.40
CA LEU A 72 -1.82 -10.71 10.74
C LEU A 72 -1.03 -11.21 9.52
N PHE A 73 -0.24 -10.33 8.90
CA PHE A 73 0.68 -10.68 7.81
C PHE A 73 2.06 -11.11 8.31
N SER A 74 2.64 -10.31 9.22
CA SER A 74 4.05 -10.43 9.64
C SER A 74 4.20 -10.20 11.14
N PRO A 75 3.75 -11.13 12.00
CA PRO A 75 3.76 -10.94 13.46
C PRO A 75 5.17 -10.76 14.02
N GLU A 76 6.16 -11.43 13.41
CA GLU A 76 7.57 -11.34 13.82
C GLU A 76 8.22 -9.98 13.49
N LEU A 77 7.67 -9.21 12.54
CA LEU A 77 8.19 -7.92 12.10
C LEU A 77 7.78 -6.78 13.03
N TYR A 78 6.55 -6.81 13.53
CA TYR A 78 5.95 -5.71 14.31
C TYR A 78 6.03 -5.93 15.82
N ILE A 79 6.83 -5.11 16.51
CA ILE A 79 7.18 -5.30 17.93
C ILE A 79 6.19 -4.59 18.85
N GLY A 80 5.83 -3.34 18.55
CA GLY A 80 4.88 -2.60 19.38
C GLY A 80 4.78 -1.12 19.05
N VAL A 81 3.83 -0.44 19.70
CA VAL A 81 3.75 1.03 19.71
C VAL A 81 4.41 1.55 20.97
N LEU A 82 5.40 2.42 20.83
CA LEU A 82 6.16 3.00 21.94
C LEU A 82 5.90 4.51 22.05
N PRO A 83 5.84 5.06 23.28
CA PRO A 83 5.76 6.49 23.47
C PRO A 83 7.13 7.14 23.23
N VAL A 84 7.11 8.41 22.83
CA VAL A 84 8.27 9.30 22.86
C VAL A 84 8.02 10.32 23.96
N ASN A 85 8.81 10.26 25.01
CA ASN A 85 8.60 11.01 26.23
C ASN A 85 9.60 12.15 26.39
N ARG A 86 9.14 13.26 26.95
CA ARG A 86 9.96 14.41 27.33
C ARG A 86 10.40 14.28 28.78
N PHE A 87 11.71 14.32 28.99
CA PHE A 87 12.32 14.23 30.33
C PHE A 87 13.61 15.06 30.41
N ASN A 88 13.75 15.89 31.45
CA ASN A 88 14.95 16.72 31.70
C ASN A 88 15.52 17.42 30.45
N HIS A 89 14.64 18.05 29.67
CA HIS A 89 14.96 18.75 28.40
C HIS A 89 15.36 17.87 27.20
N GLY A 90 15.35 16.54 27.34
CA GLY A 90 15.56 15.58 26.26
C GLY A 90 14.28 14.85 25.84
N LEU A 91 14.35 14.17 24.69
CA LEU A 91 13.32 13.26 24.21
C LEU A 91 13.87 11.86 24.11
N LYS A 92 13.16 10.89 24.71
CA LYS A 92 13.51 9.47 24.68
C LYS A 92 12.31 8.63 24.30
N ILE A 93 12.52 7.70 23.37
CA ILE A 93 11.59 6.59 23.14
C ILE A 93 11.51 5.79 24.43
N ASN A 94 10.30 5.43 24.86
CA ASN A 94 10.01 4.61 26.04
C ASN A 94 10.69 5.04 27.36
N GLY A 95 11.21 6.28 27.43
CA GLY A 95 11.82 6.83 28.62
C GLY A 95 10.80 7.32 29.65
N PRO A 96 11.23 7.86 30.81
CA PRO A 96 10.31 8.50 31.75
C PRO A 96 9.74 9.82 31.18
N GLY A 97 8.70 10.37 31.81
CA GLY A 97 8.17 11.71 31.53
C GLY A 97 6.87 11.73 30.72
N GLU A 98 6.54 12.92 30.19
CA GLU A 98 5.30 13.17 29.46
C GLU A 98 5.39 12.68 28.01
N THR A 99 4.38 11.93 27.54
CA THR A 99 4.30 11.49 26.15
C THR A 99 3.93 12.64 25.23
N VAL A 100 4.85 12.99 24.33
CA VAL A 100 4.66 14.04 23.33
C VAL A 100 4.47 13.49 21.91
N GLU A 101 4.84 12.24 21.67
CA GLU A 101 4.66 11.54 20.39
C GLU A 101 4.59 10.02 20.58
N VAL A 102 4.23 9.28 19.54
CA VAL A 102 4.27 7.81 19.48
C VAL A 102 4.95 7.32 18.21
N VAL A 103 5.58 6.15 18.30
CA VAL A 103 6.22 5.47 17.16
C VAL A 103 5.85 3.99 17.13
N ILE A 104 5.83 3.41 15.94
CA ILE A 104 5.74 1.95 15.77
C ILE A 104 7.18 1.42 15.71
N LYS A 105 7.52 0.48 16.59
CA LYS A 105 8.80 -0.25 16.58
C LYS A 105 8.64 -1.56 15.78
N MET A 106 9.52 -1.76 14.82
CA MET A 106 9.57 -2.95 13.95
C MET A 106 11.01 -3.48 13.87
N LYS A 107 11.20 -4.76 13.53
CA LYS A 107 12.53 -5.27 13.16
C LYS A 107 12.97 -4.61 11.85
N GLN A 108 14.23 -4.21 11.76
CA GLN A 108 14.78 -3.72 10.50
C GLN A 108 15.21 -4.90 9.63
N LEU A 109 14.60 -5.00 8.45
CA LEU A 109 15.01 -5.96 7.43
C LEU A 109 15.94 -5.29 6.40
N PRO A 110 16.90 -6.03 5.81
CA PRO A 110 17.82 -5.49 4.83
C PRO A 110 17.08 -4.98 3.59
N GLN A 111 17.33 -3.73 3.18
CA GLN A 111 16.60 -3.09 2.08
C GLN A 111 16.85 -3.77 0.72
N ASP A 112 18.00 -4.42 0.55
CA ASP A 112 18.33 -5.21 -0.65
C ASP A 112 17.56 -6.55 -0.72
N ARG A 113 16.74 -6.84 0.28
CA ARG A 113 15.83 -7.99 0.36
C ARG A 113 14.36 -7.63 0.14
N LEU A 114 14.05 -6.39 -0.22
CA LEU A 114 12.73 -6.05 -0.74
C LEU A 114 12.48 -6.82 -2.05
N MET A 115 11.27 -7.33 -2.22
CA MET A 115 10.92 -8.20 -3.35
C MET A 115 11.07 -7.46 -4.67
N ASP A 116 10.84 -6.14 -4.72
CA ASP A 116 11.09 -5.37 -5.93
C ASP A 116 12.56 -5.36 -6.38
N VAL A 117 13.49 -5.16 -5.45
CA VAL A 117 14.93 -5.26 -5.69
C VAL A 117 15.31 -6.68 -6.14
N LEU A 118 14.73 -7.70 -5.51
CA LEU A 118 14.99 -9.10 -5.86
C LEU A 118 14.41 -9.49 -7.22
N LEU A 119 13.26 -8.92 -7.63
CA LEU A 119 12.68 -9.12 -8.97
C LEU A 119 13.61 -8.56 -10.05
N GLU A 120 14.20 -7.38 -9.83
CA GLU A 120 15.18 -6.78 -10.75
C GLU A 120 16.42 -7.66 -10.90
N ARG A 121 16.85 -8.34 -9.83
CA ARG A 121 17.97 -9.29 -9.83
C ARG A 121 17.61 -10.70 -10.33
N GLY A 122 16.34 -10.96 -10.66
CA GLY A 122 15.89 -12.29 -11.08
C GLY A 122 15.91 -13.35 -9.98
N GLN A 123 15.85 -12.94 -8.71
CA GLN A 123 15.97 -13.82 -7.53
C GLN A 123 14.62 -14.26 -6.94
N ILE A 124 13.52 -14.00 -7.65
CA ILE A 124 12.17 -14.41 -7.24
C ILE A 124 11.66 -15.46 -8.22
N GLY A 125 11.34 -16.64 -7.69
CA GLY A 125 10.75 -17.77 -8.41
C GLY A 125 9.34 -18.11 -7.92
N SER A 126 8.77 -19.19 -8.46
CA SER A 126 7.44 -19.70 -8.11
C SER A 126 7.29 -20.04 -6.63
N GLU A 127 8.34 -20.52 -5.97
CA GLU A 127 8.31 -20.93 -4.56
C GLU A 127 8.01 -19.73 -3.64
N VAL A 128 8.53 -18.55 -3.97
CA VAL A 128 8.23 -17.31 -3.24
C VAL A 128 6.77 -16.91 -3.46
N ILE A 129 6.28 -17.04 -4.69
CA ILE A 129 4.88 -16.73 -5.03
C ILE A 129 3.92 -17.67 -4.30
N ASP A 130 4.24 -18.96 -4.21
CA ASP A 130 3.45 -19.94 -3.45
C ASP A 130 3.36 -19.60 -1.96
N GLN A 131 4.46 -19.12 -1.36
CA GLN A 131 4.47 -18.67 0.03
C GLN A 131 3.61 -17.43 0.24
N ILE A 132 3.69 -16.46 -0.68
CA ILE A 132 2.83 -15.25 -0.66
C ILE A 132 1.37 -15.67 -0.72
N ILE A 133 0.99 -16.53 -1.68
CA ILE A 133 -0.39 -17.05 -1.79
C ILE A 133 -0.83 -17.70 -0.49
N GLY A 134 0.00 -18.56 0.11
CA GLY A 134 -0.32 -19.20 1.38
C GLY A 134 -0.54 -18.22 2.55
N ILE A 135 0.18 -17.09 2.58
CA ILE A 135 -0.07 -16.02 3.56
C ILE A 135 -1.42 -15.35 3.30
N LEU A 136 -1.68 -14.98 2.04
CA LEU A 136 -2.92 -14.30 1.64
C LEU A 136 -4.15 -15.16 1.90
N GLU A 137 -4.12 -16.45 1.57
CA GLU A 137 -5.22 -17.39 1.85
C GLU A 137 -5.53 -17.50 3.35
N ARG A 138 -4.48 -17.62 4.18
CA ARG A 138 -4.65 -17.66 5.64
C ARG A 138 -5.20 -16.34 6.18
N PHE A 139 -4.77 -15.22 5.61
CA PHE A 139 -5.28 -13.91 6.00
C PHE A 139 -6.75 -13.77 5.61
N TYR A 140 -7.11 -13.91 4.33
CA TYR A 140 -8.48 -13.73 3.87
C TYR A 140 -9.44 -14.75 4.48
N SER A 141 -9.04 -15.99 4.74
CA SER A 141 -9.91 -16.98 5.40
C SER A 141 -10.26 -16.60 6.85
N LYS A 142 -9.38 -15.87 7.55
CA LYS A 142 -9.61 -15.40 8.93
C LYS A 142 -10.27 -14.02 9.00
N THR A 143 -10.22 -13.23 7.93
CA THR A 143 -10.82 -11.90 7.89
C THR A 143 -12.33 -11.97 7.67
N SER A 144 -13.08 -11.22 8.49
CA SER A 144 -14.53 -11.06 8.36
C SER A 144 -14.92 -10.45 7.02
N ALA A 145 -16.02 -10.96 6.45
CA ALA A 145 -16.56 -10.46 5.20
C ALA A 145 -17.60 -9.36 5.41
N PHE A 146 -17.58 -8.36 4.54
CA PHE A 146 -18.56 -7.27 4.47
C PHE A 146 -19.62 -7.62 3.44
N ARG A 147 -20.64 -8.38 3.87
CA ARG A 147 -21.67 -8.96 2.98
C ARG A 147 -22.84 -8.04 2.68
N ASP A 148 -23.09 -7.05 3.53
CA ASP A 148 -24.18 -6.10 3.37
C ASP A 148 -23.94 -5.25 2.11
N PRO A 149 -24.85 -5.22 1.11
CA PRO A 149 -24.72 -4.37 -0.07
C PRO A 149 -24.51 -2.88 0.23
N TRP A 150 -24.95 -2.40 1.40
CA TRP A 150 -24.79 -1.01 1.85
C TRP A 150 -23.46 -0.76 2.57
N SER A 151 -22.68 -1.80 2.84
CA SER A 151 -21.33 -1.68 3.42
C SER A 151 -20.29 -1.21 2.40
N GLN A 152 -19.15 -0.73 2.91
CA GLN A 152 -18.02 -0.31 2.08
C GLN A 152 -17.47 -1.47 1.23
N GLY A 153 -16.79 -1.12 0.14
CA GLY A 153 -16.14 -2.08 -0.76
C GLY A 153 -17.05 -2.66 -1.85
N GLY A 154 -18.35 -2.41 -1.79
CA GLY A 154 -19.31 -2.73 -2.86
C GLY A 154 -19.19 -1.84 -4.11
N ILE A 155 -20.08 -2.05 -5.07
CA ILE A 155 -20.07 -1.37 -6.38
C ILE A 155 -20.05 0.16 -6.30
N ASP A 156 -20.77 0.74 -5.35
CA ASP A 156 -20.81 2.20 -5.17
C ASP A 156 -19.46 2.75 -4.67
N THR A 157 -18.77 1.99 -3.82
CA THR A 157 -17.40 2.32 -3.39
C THR A 157 -16.43 2.27 -4.57
N VAL A 158 -16.52 1.22 -5.40
CA VAL A 158 -15.68 1.07 -6.61
C VAL A 158 -15.92 2.23 -7.57
N LYS A 159 -17.18 2.58 -7.82
CA LYS A 159 -17.57 3.71 -8.68
C LYS A 159 -17.06 5.04 -8.14
N PHE A 160 -17.21 5.27 -6.84
CA PHE A 160 -16.72 6.48 -6.19
C PHE A 160 -15.20 6.62 -6.32
N ASN A 161 -14.46 5.53 -6.08
CA ASN A 161 -13.00 5.51 -6.21
C ASN A 161 -12.54 5.83 -7.64
N TRP A 162 -13.19 5.29 -8.67
CA TRP A 162 -12.91 5.62 -10.06
C TRP A 162 -13.20 7.09 -10.39
N ASN A 163 -14.37 7.59 -9.98
CA ASN A 163 -14.74 8.99 -10.22
C ASN A 163 -13.76 9.97 -9.56
N GLU A 164 -13.33 9.68 -8.34
CA GLU A 164 -12.32 10.47 -7.64
C GLU A 164 -10.97 10.40 -8.36
N ASN A 165 -10.54 9.22 -8.80
CA ASN A 165 -9.33 9.06 -9.60
C ASN A 165 -9.38 9.93 -10.85
N PHE A 166 -10.44 9.83 -11.66
CA PHE A 166 -10.60 10.64 -12.87
C PHE A 166 -10.56 12.14 -12.57
N LYS A 167 -11.32 12.58 -11.57
CA LYS A 167 -11.38 13.99 -11.15
C LYS A 167 -10.00 14.53 -10.75
N GLN A 168 -9.25 13.77 -9.94
CA GLN A 168 -7.94 14.19 -9.45
C GLN A 168 -6.86 14.20 -10.54
N THR A 169 -7.01 13.37 -11.57
CA THR A 169 -6.06 13.28 -12.69
C THR A 169 -6.36 14.20 -13.86
N SER A 170 -7.53 14.85 -13.92
CA SER A 170 -7.90 15.72 -15.05
C SER A 170 -6.84 16.79 -15.37
N LYS A 171 -6.13 17.29 -14.35
CA LYS A 171 -5.05 18.28 -14.49
C LYS A 171 -3.76 17.74 -15.12
N TYR A 172 -3.61 16.41 -15.22
CA TYR A 172 -2.43 15.75 -15.80
C TYR A 172 -2.64 15.29 -17.25
N ILE A 173 -3.84 15.49 -17.82
CA ILE A 173 -4.13 15.15 -19.22
C ILE A 173 -3.25 16.03 -20.13
N GLY A 174 -2.57 15.41 -21.09
CA GLY A 174 -1.56 16.04 -21.95
C GLY A 174 -0.16 16.14 -21.31
N MET A 175 -0.02 15.77 -20.02
CA MET A 175 1.26 15.75 -19.32
C MET A 175 1.72 14.33 -18.98
N LEU A 176 0.81 13.51 -18.44
CA LEU A 176 1.07 12.13 -17.99
C LEU A 176 0.33 11.07 -18.79
N LEU A 177 -0.76 11.45 -19.47
CA LEU A 177 -1.53 10.60 -20.36
C LEU A 177 -2.26 11.47 -21.38
N GLU A 178 -2.48 10.94 -22.57
CA GLU A 178 -3.18 11.66 -23.62
C GLU A 178 -4.68 11.74 -23.34
N ARG A 179 -5.35 12.75 -23.91
CA ARG A 179 -6.81 12.91 -23.74
C ARG A 179 -7.58 11.70 -24.27
N SER A 180 -7.18 11.17 -25.42
CA SER A 180 -7.80 9.98 -26.02
C SER A 180 -7.66 8.74 -25.12
N GLU A 181 -6.51 8.55 -24.47
CA GLU A 181 -6.29 7.45 -23.53
C GLU A 181 -7.15 7.58 -22.28
N PHE A 182 -7.21 8.79 -21.70
CA PHE A 182 -8.08 9.07 -20.55
C PHE A 182 -9.55 8.80 -20.86
N ASP A 183 -10.05 9.30 -22.00
CA ASP A 183 -11.44 9.15 -22.40
C ASP A 183 -11.80 7.68 -22.70
N GLU A 184 -10.88 6.92 -23.33
CA GLU A 184 -11.07 5.47 -23.56
C GLU A 184 -11.10 4.69 -22.25
N ILE A 185 -10.12 4.89 -21.34
CA ILE A 185 -10.10 4.22 -20.03
C ILE A 185 -11.41 4.49 -19.30
N LYS A 186 -11.85 5.75 -19.25
CA LYS A 186 -13.08 6.15 -18.57
C LYS A 186 -14.31 5.46 -19.18
N SER A 187 -14.44 5.47 -20.51
CA SER A 187 -15.55 4.81 -21.21
C SER A 187 -15.59 3.31 -20.94
N ARG A 188 -14.43 2.63 -20.95
CA ARG A 188 -14.30 1.20 -20.66
C ARG A 188 -14.68 0.87 -19.22
N VAL A 189 -14.16 1.62 -18.26
CA VAL A 189 -14.47 1.48 -16.84
C VAL A 189 -15.97 1.67 -16.57
N GLU A 190 -16.59 2.71 -17.12
CA GLU A 190 -18.02 2.97 -16.96
C GLU A 190 -18.90 1.88 -17.59
N ARG A 191 -18.50 1.36 -18.76
CA ARG A 191 -19.16 0.23 -19.42
C ARG A 191 -19.06 -1.05 -18.60
N PHE A 192 -17.84 -1.40 -18.16
CA PHE A 192 -17.59 -2.60 -17.37
C PHE A 192 -18.37 -2.58 -16.05
N MET A 193 -18.38 -1.46 -15.33
CA MET A 193 -19.15 -1.35 -14.08
C MET A 193 -20.66 -1.52 -14.30
N ARG A 194 -21.19 -1.16 -15.47
CA ARG A 194 -22.59 -1.39 -15.82
C ARG A 194 -22.86 -2.86 -16.15
N GLU A 195 -22.00 -3.48 -16.95
CA GLU A 195 -22.18 -4.86 -17.44
C GLU A 195 -21.84 -5.93 -16.40
N LYS A 196 -20.87 -5.67 -15.50
CA LYS A 196 -20.41 -6.60 -14.47
C LYS A 196 -20.94 -6.26 -13.07
N ARG A 197 -21.94 -5.38 -12.99
CA ARG A 197 -22.59 -4.98 -11.73
C ARG A 197 -23.01 -6.18 -10.90
N ASP A 198 -23.66 -7.16 -11.54
CA ASP A 198 -24.20 -8.33 -10.85
C ASP A 198 -23.10 -9.23 -10.29
N ILE A 199 -21.95 -9.35 -10.97
CA ILE A 199 -20.79 -10.10 -10.49
C ILE A 199 -20.18 -9.40 -9.28
N ILE A 200 -19.95 -8.08 -9.33
CA ILE A 200 -19.39 -7.32 -8.20
C ILE A 200 -20.31 -7.42 -6.98
N GLN A 201 -21.63 -7.31 -7.17
CA GLN A 201 -22.60 -7.45 -6.09
C GLN A 201 -22.69 -8.89 -5.57
N LYS A 202 -22.61 -9.90 -6.44
CA LYS A 202 -22.55 -11.30 -6.06
C LYS A 202 -21.34 -11.56 -5.18
N ARG A 203 -20.17 -11.07 -5.56
CA ARG A 203 -18.93 -11.25 -4.78
C ARG A 203 -19.01 -10.64 -3.38
N GLN A 204 -19.65 -9.48 -3.24
CA GLN A 204 -19.92 -8.91 -1.91
C GLN A 204 -20.80 -9.84 -1.08
N ARG A 205 -21.93 -10.31 -1.63
CA ARG A 205 -22.83 -11.24 -0.94
C ARG A 205 -22.14 -12.56 -0.57
N ASP A 206 -21.30 -13.07 -1.45
CA ASP A 206 -20.55 -14.33 -1.29
C ASP A 206 -19.35 -14.18 -0.34
N GLY A 207 -19.01 -12.94 0.03
CA GLY A 207 -18.09 -12.62 1.11
C GLY A 207 -16.64 -12.42 0.65
N PHE A 208 -16.44 -12.06 -0.62
CA PHE A 208 -15.14 -11.70 -1.18
C PHE A 208 -14.74 -10.24 -0.88
N VAL A 209 -15.67 -9.41 -0.42
CA VAL A 209 -15.34 -8.07 0.09
C VAL A 209 -14.92 -8.16 1.55
N LYS A 210 -13.65 -7.85 1.82
CA LYS A 210 -13.01 -8.02 3.12
C LYS A 210 -12.09 -6.84 3.43
N TRP A 211 -11.63 -6.75 4.67
CA TRP A 211 -10.44 -5.95 4.96
C TRP A 211 -9.23 -6.60 4.27
N CYS A 212 -8.77 -5.98 3.20
CA CYS A 212 -7.64 -6.43 2.40
C CYS A 212 -6.36 -5.70 2.80
N HIS A 213 -5.22 -6.04 2.19
CA HIS A 213 -3.98 -5.30 2.38
C HIS A 213 -4.13 -3.87 1.84
N GLY A 214 -4.77 -3.72 0.67
CA GLY A 214 -5.09 -2.42 0.08
C GLY A 214 -3.92 -1.76 -0.66
N ASP A 215 -2.68 -2.10 -0.30
CA ASP A 215 -1.44 -1.70 -0.98
C ASP A 215 -0.47 -2.86 -1.28
N LEU A 216 -1.00 -4.01 -1.72
CA LEU A 216 -0.21 -5.24 -1.93
C LEU A 216 0.64 -5.18 -3.20
N HIS A 217 1.86 -4.65 -3.11
CA HIS A 217 2.84 -4.64 -4.21
C HIS A 217 4.22 -5.09 -3.72
N SER A 218 5.14 -5.45 -4.62
CA SER A 218 6.45 -6.03 -4.25
C SER A 218 7.36 -5.12 -3.42
N GLY A 219 7.12 -3.81 -3.43
CA GLY A 219 7.79 -2.84 -2.54
C GLY A 219 7.36 -2.96 -1.06
N ASN A 220 6.25 -3.66 -0.80
CA ASN A 220 5.69 -3.92 0.53
C ASN A 220 5.89 -5.38 0.95
N ILE A 221 6.85 -6.08 0.34
CA ILE A 221 7.16 -7.49 0.62
C ILE A 221 8.68 -7.66 0.76
N PHE A 222 9.15 -8.20 1.88
CA PHE A 222 10.53 -8.65 2.05
C PHE A 222 10.64 -10.17 1.89
N VAL A 223 11.77 -10.62 1.34
CA VAL A 223 12.16 -12.04 1.27
C VAL A 223 13.52 -12.21 1.94
N VAL A 224 13.52 -12.72 3.18
CA VAL A 224 14.72 -12.83 4.03
C VAL A 224 14.87 -14.27 4.49
N ASP A 225 16.00 -14.90 4.17
CA ASP A 225 16.33 -16.27 4.59
C ASP A 225 15.20 -17.28 4.31
N GLY A 226 14.57 -17.16 3.13
CA GLY A 226 13.46 -18.01 2.71
C GLY A 226 12.10 -17.70 3.33
N LYS A 227 12.01 -16.69 4.21
CA LYS A 227 10.75 -16.20 4.82
C LYS A 227 10.22 -14.96 4.11
N ILE A 228 8.90 -14.83 4.05
CA ILE A 228 8.18 -13.69 3.48
C ILE A 228 7.63 -12.80 4.60
N PHE A 229 7.83 -11.48 4.46
CA PHE A 229 7.22 -10.48 5.33
C PHE A 229 6.46 -9.46 4.48
N ILE A 230 5.13 -9.49 4.54
CA ILE A 230 4.24 -8.50 3.93
C ILE A 230 3.93 -7.42 4.99
N PHE A 231 4.06 -6.14 4.64
CA PHE A 231 3.93 -5.03 5.57
C PHE A 231 3.28 -3.80 4.92
N ASP A 232 2.93 -2.80 5.73
CA ASP A 232 2.31 -1.54 5.28
C ASP A 232 0.91 -1.70 4.65
N ALA A 233 0.13 -2.67 5.15
CA ALA A 233 -1.29 -2.76 4.86
C ALA A 233 -2.03 -1.51 5.35
N ILE A 234 -2.97 -1.01 4.53
CA ILE A 234 -3.69 0.24 4.80
C ILE A 234 -4.54 0.12 6.07
N GLU A 235 -4.27 0.99 7.04
CA GLU A 235 -4.95 1.06 8.34
C GLU A 235 -5.76 2.34 8.54
N PHE A 236 -5.53 3.35 7.70
CA PHE A 236 -6.01 4.71 7.91
C PHE A 236 -7.27 5.07 7.14
N ASN A 237 -7.64 4.27 6.13
CA ASN A 237 -8.80 4.53 5.30
C ASN A 237 -9.53 3.24 4.93
N GLU A 238 -10.70 3.04 5.55
CA GLU A 238 -11.55 1.86 5.32
C GLU A 238 -11.99 1.73 3.85
N ARG A 239 -12.21 2.83 3.13
CA ARG A 239 -12.62 2.81 1.72
C ARG A 239 -11.54 2.21 0.82
N PHE A 240 -10.28 2.28 1.24
CA PHE A 240 -9.15 1.70 0.53
C PHE A 240 -8.80 0.29 1.02
N ALA A 241 -9.02 0.01 2.31
CA ALA A 241 -8.73 -1.29 2.91
C ALA A 241 -9.84 -2.31 2.66
N ILE A 242 -11.11 -1.92 2.81
CA ILE A 242 -12.28 -2.76 2.57
C ILE A 242 -12.53 -2.81 1.06
N SER A 243 -12.18 -3.93 0.45
CA SER A 243 -12.34 -4.13 -0.99
C SER A 243 -12.51 -5.61 -1.32
N ASP A 244 -12.87 -5.87 -2.58
CA ASP A 244 -12.87 -7.22 -3.12
C ASP A 244 -11.45 -7.80 -3.11
N ILE A 245 -11.28 -9.04 -2.67
CA ILE A 245 -9.99 -9.76 -2.70
C ILE A 245 -9.36 -9.71 -4.10
N ALA A 246 -10.16 -9.77 -5.17
CA ALA A 246 -9.68 -9.66 -6.55
C ALA A 246 -8.90 -8.36 -6.79
N ASN A 247 -9.24 -7.26 -6.11
CA ASN A 247 -8.55 -5.98 -6.21
C ASN A 247 -7.17 -5.99 -5.55
N ASP A 248 -6.99 -6.79 -4.49
CA ASP A 248 -5.73 -6.94 -3.78
C ASP A 248 -4.78 -7.86 -4.57
N ILE A 249 -5.31 -8.99 -5.07
CA ILE A 249 -4.58 -9.90 -5.98
C ILE A 249 -4.17 -9.19 -7.28
N ALA A 250 -5.08 -8.42 -7.89
CA ALA A 250 -4.77 -7.66 -9.09
C ALA A 250 -3.66 -6.61 -8.86
N PHE A 251 -3.47 -6.13 -7.63
CA PHE A 251 -2.40 -5.17 -7.35
C PHE A 251 -1.03 -5.83 -7.50
N LEU A 252 -0.79 -6.96 -6.84
CA LEU A 252 0.49 -7.63 -6.96
C LEU A 252 0.74 -8.13 -8.39
N ALA A 253 -0.31 -8.65 -9.06
CA ALA A 253 -0.21 -9.04 -10.46
C ALA A 253 0.19 -7.86 -11.37
N MET A 254 -0.49 -6.72 -11.23
CA MET A 254 -0.18 -5.50 -11.98
C MET A 254 1.26 -5.01 -11.71
N ASP A 255 1.71 -5.07 -10.45
CA ASP A 255 3.07 -4.67 -10.08
C ASP A 255 4.13 -5.63 -10.66
N LEU A 256 3.87 -6.93 -10.69
CA LEU A 256 4.74 -7.91 -11.37
C LEU A 256 4.82 -7.62 -12.87
N ASP A 257 3.70 -7.33 -13.52
CA ASP A 257 3.67 -6.95 -14.94
C ASP A 257 4.44 -5.66 -15.20
N PHE A 258 4.24 -4.63 -14.38
CA PHE A 258 4.96 -3.36 -14.46
C PHE A 258 6.49 -3.54 -14.42
N ARG A 259 6.94 -4.56 -13.67
CA ARG A 259 8.35 -4.95 -13.51
C ARG A 259 8.83 -5.94 -14.57
N GLY A 260 8.03 -6.20 -15.60
CA GLY A 260 8.38 -7.10 -16.71
C GLY A 260 8.32 -8.59 -16.35
N LYS A 261 7.63 -8.95 -15.26
CA LYS A 261 7.55 -10.33 -14.75
C LYS A 261 6.21 -10.99 -15.07
N LYS A 262 5.76 -10.86 -16.33
CA LYS A 262 4.46 -11.38 -16.81
C LYS A 262 4.22 -12.86 -16.52
N ASN A 263 5.26 -13.69 -16.64
CA ASN A 263 5.15 -15.12 -16.32
C ASN A 263 4.87 -15.36 -14.82
N LEU A 264 5.48 -14.57 -13.93
CA LEU A 264 5.22 -14.65 -12.49
C LEU A 264 3.85 -14.09 -12.14
N SER A 265 3.42 -13.01 -12.80
CA SER A 265 2.07 -12.45 -12.65
C SER A 265 1.00 -13.48 -13.02
N ALA A 266 1.11 -14.08 -14.20
CA ALA A 266 0.20 -15.12 -14.65
C ALA A 266 0.22 -16.34 -13.72
N TYR A 267 1.43 -16.79 -13.30
CA TYR A 267 1.56 -17.86 -12.33
C TYR A 267 0.87 -17.54 -11.00
N PHE A 268 1.11 -16.35 -10.45
CA PHE A 268 0.50 -15.88 -9.19
C PHE A 268 -1.02 -15.92 -9.25
N VAL A 269 -1.61 -15.34 -10.29
CA VAL A 269 -3.07 -15.29 -10.43
C VAL A 269 -3.64 -16.69 -10.64
N ASN A 270 -3.09 -17.48 -11.56
CA ASN A 270 -3.59 -18.82 -11.86
C ASN A 270 -3.50 -19.73 -10.63
N LYS A 271 -2.37 -19.69 -9.90
CA LYS A 271 -2.17 -20.49 -8.70
C LYS A 271 -3.07 -20.05 -7.55
N TYR A 272 -3.31 -18.74 -7.42
CA TYR A 272 -4.27 -18.24 -6.43
C TYR A 272 -5.69 -18.71 -6.72
N ILE A 273 -6.15 -18.59 -7.98
CA ILE A 273 -7.48 -19.08 -8.41
C ILE A 273 -7.60 -20.60 -8.18
N GLU A 274 -6.58 -21.37 -8.58
CA GLU A 274 -6.54 -22.83 -8.39
C GLU A 274 -6.73 -23.22 -6.91
N ARG A 275 -6.01 -22.56 -6.00
CA ARG A 275 -6.02 -22.92 -4.57
C ARG A 275 -7.25 -22.39 -3.83
N SER A 276 -7.68 -21.17 -4.15
CA SER A 276 -8.83 -20.53 -3.50
C SER A 276 -10.19 -20.99 -4.04
N GLY A 277 -10.23 -21.52 -5.27
CA GLY A 277 -11.48 -21.79 -6.00
C GLY A 277 -12.21 -20.53 -6.50
N ASP A 278 -11.59 -19.34 -6.40
CA ASP A 278 -12.21 -18.08 -6.80
C ASP A 278 -12.15 -17.85 -8.33
N THR A 279 -13.01 -18.56 -9.07
CA THR A 279 -13.06 -18.46 -10.53
C THR A 279 -13.60 -17.12 -11.03
N ASP A 280 -14.47 -16.47 -10.25
CA ASP A 280 -15.05 -15.16 -10.60
C ASP A 280 -13.98 -14.06 -10.66
N LEU A 281 -12.86 -14.21 -9.93
CA LEU A 281 -11.72 -13.29 -9.95
C LEU A 281 -11.19 -13.04 -11.36
N ALA A 282 -11.06 -14.09 -12.18
CA ALA A 282 -10.55 -13.98 -13.54
C ALA A 282 -11.35 -12.97 -14.38
N SER A 283 -12.67 -12.89 -14.16
CA SER A 283 -13.55 -11.96 -14.89
C SER A 283 -13.39 -10.50 -14.48
N LEU A 284 -12.79 -10.23 -13.32
CA LEU A 284 -12.56 -8.88 -12.77
C LEU A 284 -11.09 -8.45 -12.81
N LEU A 285 -10.18 -9.37 -13.15
CA LEU A 285 -8.73 -9.16 -13.06
C LEU A 285 -8.28 -7.94 -13.87
N GLY A 286 -8.58 -7.90 -15.17
CA GLY A 286 -8.17 -6.79 -16.04
C GLY A 286 -8.70 -5.43 -15.54
N PHE A 287 -9.94 -5.39 -15.05
CA PHE A 287 -10.54 -4.19 -14.48
C PHE A 287 -9.78 -3.70 -13.24
N TYR A 288 -9.45 -4.59 -12.31
CA TYR A 288 -8.72 -4.21 -11.11
C TYR A 288 -7.22 -3.95 -11.38
N MET A 289 -6.59 -4.63 -12.34
CA MET A 289 -5.22 -4.31 -12.77
C MET A 289 -5.16 -2.92 -13.39
N CYS A 290 -6.15 -2.57 -14.23
CA CYS A 290 -6.33 -1.21 -14.75
C CYS A 290 -6.49 -0.20 -13.60
N TYR A 291 -7.36 -0.48 -12.62
CA TYR A 291 -7.56 0.36 -11.44
C TYR A 291 -6.26 0.62 -10.68
N ARG A 292 -5.50 -0.44 -10.38
CA ARG A 292 -4.26 -0.33 -9.61
C ARG A 292 -3.16 0.38 -10.38
N ALA A 293 -3.01 0.11 -11.67
CA ALA A 293 -2.10 0.85 -12.54
C ALA A 293 -2.46 2.35 -12.56
N TYR A 294 -3.74 2.69 -12.70
CA TYR A 294 -4.22 4.06 -12.69
C TYR A 294 -3.95 4.77 -11.36
N VAL A 295 -4.19 4.09 -10.23
CA VAL A 295 -3.89 4.61 -8.89
C VAL A 295 -2.40 4.88 -8.73
N ARG A 296 -1.52 3.96 -9.16
CA ARG A 296 -0.06 4.17 -9.09
C ARG A 296 0.39 5.32 -9.99
N GLY A 297 -0.17 5.45 -11.19
CA GLY A 297 0.05 6.58 -12.09
C GLY A 297 -0.32 7.91 -11.43
N LYS A 298 -1.52 7.98 -10.85
CA LYS A 298 -2.02 9.15 -10.12
C LYS A 298 -1.12 9.54 -8.94
N VAL A 299 -0.86 8.59 -8.04
CA VAL A 299 -0.09 8.86 -6.81
C VAL A 299 1.34 9.25 -7.14
N THR A 300 1.97 8.59 -8.11
CA THR A 300 3.29 8.97 -8.60
C THR A 300 3.27 10.37 -9.22
N GLY A 301 2.22 10.69 -9.98
CA GLY A 301 2.00 12.01 -10.57
C GLY A 301 1.91 13.15 -9.55
N PHE A 302 1.32 12.93 -8.37
CA PHE A 302 1.27 13.96 -7.31
C PHE A 302 2.65 14.46 -6.86
N ARG A 303 3.71 13.67 -7.03
CA ARG A 303 5.08 14.11 -6.70
C ARG A 303 5.56 15.27 -7.59
N MET A 304 4.94 15.48 -8.75
CA MET A 304 5.24 16.62 -9.62
C MET A 304 4.78 17.95 -9.01
N ASP A 305 3.71 17.93 -8.23
CA ASP A 305 3.15 19.12 -7.58
C ASP A 305 3.91 19.51 -6.31
N ASP A 306 4.63 18.56 -5.70
CA ASP A 306 5.35 18.81 -4.45
C ASP A 306 6.53 19.76 -4.68
N GLN A 307 6.52 20.90 -4.00
CA GLN A 307 7.55 21.93 -4.14
C GLN A 307 8.89 21.51 -3.51
N ASN A 308 8.88 20.50 -2.63
CA ASN A 308 10.06 20.01 -1.93
C ASN A 308 10.80 18.91 -2.69
N VAL A 309 10.28 18.49 -3.86
CA VAL A 309 10.88 17.46 -4.71
C VAL A 309 11.74 18.12 -5.76
N SER A 310 12.97 17.62 -5.95
CA SER A 310 13.92 18.17 -6.92
C SER A 310 13.42 18.01 -8.36
N LYS A 311 13.96 18.82 -9.30
CA LYS A 311 13.60 18.72 -10.73
C LYS A 311 13.84 17.33 -11.31
N GLU A 312 14.95 16.69 -10.91
CA GLU A 312 15.30 15.33 -11.35
C GLU A 312 14.30 14.30 -10.84
N GLU A 313 13.96 14.36 -9.55
CA GLU A 313 12.95 13.47 -8.98
C GLU A 313 11.56 13.67 -9.60
N LYS A 314 11.20 14.91 -9.96
CA LYS A 314 9.96 15.21 -10.68
C LYS A 314 9.94 14.58 -12.08
N GLU A 315 11.04 14.66 -12.83
CA GLU A 315 11.09 14.05 -14.17
C GLU A 315 11.07 12.52 -14.08
N ASN A 316 11.76 11.93 -13.09
CA ASN A 316 11.68 10.50 -12.85
C ASN A 316 10.26 10.06 -12.47
N ALA A 317 9.59 10.81 -11.58
CA ALA A 317 8.19 10.57 -11.22
C ALA A 317 7.27 10.69 -12.45
N ARG A 318 7.50 11.69 -13.32
CA ARG A 318 6.76 11.86 -14.58
C ARG A 318 6.88 10.63 -15.48
N ARG A 319 8.11 10.14 -15.70
CA ARG A 319 8.39 8.95 -16.52
C ARG A 319 7.73 7.70 -15.96
N ILE A 320 7.80 7.48 -14.65
CA ILE A 320 7.19 6.33 -13.98
C ILE A 320 5.65 6.41 -14.04
N ALA A 321 5.08 7.59 -13.78
CA ALA A 321 3.64 7.82 -13.84
C ALA A 321 3.08 7.57 -15.25
N LYS A 322 3.76 8.05 -16.29
CA LYS A 322 3.42 7.76 -17.70
C LYS A 322 3.34 6.26 -17.97
N ARG A 323 4.37 5.50 -17.58
CA ARG A 323 4.37 4.05 -17.75
C ARG A 323 3.20 3.38 -17.03
N TYR A 324 2.83 3.82 -15.82
CA TYR A 324 1.65 3.29 -15.15
C TYR A 324 0.35 3.60 -15.89
N PHE A 325 0.19 4.79 -16.45
CA PHE A 325 -0.97 5.12 -17.29
C PHE A 325 -0.99 4.33 -18.61
N GLU A 326 0.16 4.07 -19.21
CA GLU A 326 0.27 3.16 -20.38
C GLU A 326 -0.23 1.76 -20.04
N TYR A 327 0.17 1.20 -18.88
CA TYR A 327 -0.36 -0.08 -18.40
C TYR A 327 -1.87 -0.02 -18.15
N ALA A 328 -2.38 1.05 -17.51
CA ALA A 328 -3.82 1.22 -17.29
C ALA A 328 -4.59 1.25 -18.63
N TYR A 329 -4.06 1.97 -19.62
CA TYR A 329 -4.62 2.02 -20.96
C TYR A 329 -4.60 0.65 -21.65
N GLN A 330 -3.51 -0.10 -21.54
CA GLN A 330 -3.41 -1.46 -22.08
C GLN A 330 -4.46 -2.39 -21.45
N TYR A 331 -4.53 -2.46 -20.12
CA TYR A 331 -5.53 -3.29 -19.43
C TYR A 331 -6.96 -2.89 -19.76
N SER A 332 -7.25 -1.59 -19.96
CA SER A 332 -8.60 -1.13 -20.32
C SER A 332 -9.12 -1.68 -21.65
N LYS A 333 -8.23 -2.21 -22.51
CA LYS A 333 -8.60 -2.84 -23.79
C LYS A 333 -8.97 -4.31 -23.64
N GLU A 334 -8.68 -4.91 -22.49
CA GLU A 334 -8.85 -6.35 -22.23
C GLU A 334 -10.21 -6.69 -21.62
N PHE A 335 -11.04 -5.68 -21.29
CA PHE A 335 -12.35 -5.87 -20.67
C PHE A 335 -13.48 -4.98 -21.19
#